data_AF-A0A2S9E2Q0-F1
#
_entry.id   AF-A0A2S9E2Q0-F1
#
_cell.length_a   1.000
_cell.length_b   1.000
_cell.length_c   1.000
_cell.angle_alpha   90.00
_cell.angle_beta   90.00
_cell.angle_gamma   90.00
#
_symmetry.space_group_name_H-M   'P 1'
#
loop_
_entity.id
_entity.type
_entity.pdbx_description
1 polymer ?
#
loop_
_entity_poly.entity_id
_entity_poly.type
_entity_poly.pdbx_seq_one_letter_code
_entity_poly.pdbx_strand_id
1 'polypeptide(L)'
;MQIIHPILPLSKVEFAAALRTGHGRAIQHIQVHGSNGLEEIIIEACVTSLSYDPQLEVERAPWLFSIVDRAKLKADVVQAIREAINTAPAESSRDSDQRSAILKELAASGSEDARHLLYSSLARSSNTADVIGAKEIVALDGADGLIYVARQMGQWMQADPDFWDDDSIIAGFDASTGIEGGLAVLERQAAVDSDIASYLAGVRKTRDSLSGSSTRLDAMFFSGDEVVAYVRNNPKEQCYWLRIWGMRATPDQCEIVFAALVASQESEQVKRLFRCFAKTGLPRLESRLLRWIDHVDAEVQWAAVAALAPMTHGKLRQVAMRLIAGGNIANGVALLVRNFLEGDFSRCAEHLLQLADADETHHLVGELLDLCEAHLGHKALACLLYVYEFSPCSTCRNRAVKALIDTNTAPAWVLAESLFDADPETRAFVRAAHSCS
;
A
#
# COMPACT_ATOMS: atom_id res chain seq x y z
N MET A 1 20.32 -4.48 -16.77
CA MET A 1 20.92 -3.65 -15.69
C MET A 1 21.53 -4.55 -14.61
N GLN A 2 22.75 -4.29 -14.11
CA GLN A 2 23.36 -5.10 -13.05
C GLN A 2 23.15 -4.42 -11.69
N ILE A 3 22.42 -5.08 -10.79
CA ILE A 3 22.26 -4.64 -9.39
C ILE A 3 23.48 -5.13 -8.61
N ILE A 4 24.16 -4.20 -7.94
CA ILE A 4 25.37 -4.47 -7.16
C ILE A 4 25.15 -4.06 -5.71
N HIS A 5 25.98 -4.60 -4.83
CA HIS A 5 26.00 -4.23 -3.42
C HIS A 5 26.24 -2.71 -3.27
N PRO A 6 25.37 -1.98 -2.57
CA PRO A 6 25.60 -0.59 -2.21
C PRO A 6 26.95 -0.37 -1.53
N ILE A 7 27.63 0.73 -1.86
CA ILE A 7 28.91 1.09 -1.25
C ILE A 7 28.65 2.14 -0.16
N LEU A 8 29.12 1.87 1.05
CA LEU A 8 29.11 2.83 2.15
C LEU A 8 30.44 3.63 2.20
N PRO A 9 30.43 4.91 2.58
CA PRO A 9 29.26 5.70 2.98
C PRO A 9 28.40 6.11 1.79
N LEU A 10 27.08 6.11 2.00
CA LEU A 10 26.10 6.65 1.04
C LEU A 10 26.30 8.16 0.85
N SER A 11 26.12 8.65 -0.38
CA SER A 11 25.91 10.07 -0.63
C SER A 11 24.59 10.56 -0.03
N LYS A 12 24.40 11.89 0.06
CA LYS A 12 23.13 12.47 0.55
C LYS A 12 21.92 11.99 -0.27
N VAL A 13 22.08 11.85 -1.59
CA VAL A 13 21.02 11.41 -2.51
C VAL A 13 20.68 9.95 -2.28
N GLU A 14 21.68 9.08 -2.17
CA GLU A 14 21.48 7.65 -1.90
C GLU A 14 20.88 7.42 -0.51
N PHE A 15 21.30 8.18 0.49
CA PHE A 15 20.72 8.12 1.84
C PHE A 15 19.25 8.56 1.86
N ALA A 16 18.91 9.67 1.18
CA ALA A 16 17.53 10.12 1.06
C ALA A 16 16.66 9.11 0.28
N ALA A 17 17.20 8.46 -0.75
CA ALA A 17 16.51 7.40 -1.47
C ALA A 17 16.25 6.17 -0.57
N ALA A 18 17.24 5.76 0.23
CA ALA A 18 17.11 4.66 1.18
C ALA A 18 16.08 4.97 2.28
N LEU A 19 16.04 6.20 2.80
CA LEU A 19 15.00 6.66 3.73
C LEU A 19 13.61 6.61 3.10
N ARG A 20 13.45 7.12 1.87
CA ARG A 20 12.16 7.14 1.16
C ARG A 20 11.61 5.76 0.86
N THR A 21 12.47 4.77 0.67
CA THR A 21 12.05 3.40 0.36
C THR A 21 12.03 2.51 1.59
N GLY A 22 12.61 2.94 2.73
CA GLY A 22 12.71 2.15 3.95
C GLY A 22 13.79 1.07 3.91
N HIS A 23 14.83 1.26 3.07
CA HIS A 23 15.93 0.30 2.92
C HIS A 23 16.87 0.30 4.14
N GLY A 24 17.27 -0.89 4.57
CA GLY A 24 18.13 -1.07 5.74
C GLY A 24 19.52 -0.43 5.64
N ARG A 25 20.00 -0.14 4.43
CA ARG A 25 21.28 0.57 4.20
C ARG A 25 21.32 1.96 4.85
N ALA A 26 20.18 2.60 5.09
CA ALA A 26 20.12 3.85 5.84
C ALA A 26 20.58 3.66 7.30
N ILE A 27 20.10 2.63 7.99
CA ILE A 27 20.56 2.30 9.36
C ILE A 27 22.03 1.89 9.36
N GLN A 28 22.45 1.05 8.39
CA GLN A 28 23.85 0.62 8.29
C GLN A 28 24.79 1.81 8.11
N HIS A 29 24.42 2.80 7.28
CA HIS A 29 25.18 4.04 7.13
C HIS A 29 25.37 4.73 8.49
N ILE A 30 24.28 4.99 9.22
CA ILE A 30 24.33 5.72 10.49
C ILE A 30 25.17 4.96 11.53
N GLN A 31 25.07 3.62 11.57
CA GLN A 31 25.85 2.81 12.50
C GLN A 31 27.36 2.87 12.26
N VAL A 32 27.79 2.92 11.00
CA VAL A 32 29.22 2.85 10.64
C VAL A 32 29.86 4.23 10.48
N HIS A 33 29.11 5.20 9.95
CA HIS A 33 29.63 6.50 9.52
C HIS A 33 29.02 7.70 10.27
N GLY A 34 27.98 7.50 11.08
CA GLY A 34 27.26 8.57 11.77
C GLY A 34 26.34 9.37 10.85
N SER A 35 25.78 10.47 11.37
CA SER A 35 24.76 11.29 10.69
C SER A 35 25.28 12.59 10.09
N ASN A 36 26.58 12.89 10.18
CA ASN A 36 27.13 14.21 9.89
C ASN A 36 26.78 14.71 8.48
N GLY A 37 25.99 15.78 8.40
CA GLY A 37 25.52 16.39 7.15
C GLY A 37 24.24 15.75 6.57
N LEU A 38 23.60 14.85 7.31
CA LEU A 38 22.35 14.15 6.97
C LEU A 38 21.20 14.51 7.92
N GLU A 39 21.45 15.31 8.95
CA GLU A 39 20.50 15.62 10.03
C GLU A 39 19.18 16.18 9.49
N GLU A 40 19.25 17.16 8.59
CA GLU A 40 18.07 17.76 7.94
C GLU A 40 17.23 16.72 7.19
N ILE A 41 17.88 15.75 6.52
CA ILE A 41 17.19 14.70 5.76
C ILE A 41 16.47 13.73 6.70
N ILE A 42 17.09 13.41 7.84
CA ILE A 42 16.49 12.54 8.87
C ILE A 42 15.29 13.24 9.53
N ILE A 43 15.45 14.52 9.87
CA ILE A 43 14.38 15.32 10.49
C ILE A 43 13.20 15.46 9.54
N GLU A 44 13.45 15.81 8.27
CA GLU A 44 12.39 15.93 7.25
C GLU A 44 11.62 14.60 7.09
N ALA A 45 12.30 13.46 7.10
CA ALA A 45 11.65 12.14 7.03
C ALA A 45 10.76 11.82 8.23
N CYS A 46 10.96 12.49 9.38
CA CYS A 46 10.11 12.37 10.56
C CYS A 46 8.92 13.34 10.55
N VAL A 47 9.03 14.45 9.82
CA VAL A 47 8.00 15.49 9.72
C VAL A 47 7.03 15.22 8.57
N THR A 48 7.53 14.67 7.47
CA THR A 48 6.78 14.43 6.22
C THR A 48 6.74 12.93 5.91
N SER A 49 5.57 12.41 5.54
CA SER A 49 5.41 11.00 5.19
C SER A 49 6.11 10.69 3.87
N LEU A 50 7.18 9.89 3.94
CA LEU A 50 7.91 9.41 2.75
C LEU A 50 7.40 8.08 2.20
N SER A 51 6.43 7.44 2.85
CA SER A 51 5.84 6.18 2.37
C SER A 51 5.12 6.40 1.05
N TYR A 52 5.25 5.43 0.14
CA TYR A 52 4.63 5.47 -1.17
C TYR A 52 3.11 5.24 -1.05
N ASP A 53 2.72 4.20 -0.32
CA ASP A 53 1.33 3.87 -0.01
C ASP A 53 1.16 3.55 1.49
N PRO A 54 0.96 4.58 2.34
CA PRO A 54 0.77 4.38 3.78
C PRO A 54 -0.44 3.52 4.16
N GLN A 55 -1.39 3.26 3.24
CA GLN A 55 -2.55 2.43 3.52
C GLN A 55 -2.22 0.93 3.46
N LEU A 56 -1.17 0.56 2.73
CA LEU A 56 -0.73 -0.82 2.53
C LEU A 56 0.64 -1.13 3.13
N GLU A 57 1.46 -0.10 3.38
CA GLU A 57 2.76 -0.22 4.03
C GLU A 57 2.62 -0.21 5.55
N VAL A 58 3.56 -0.89 6.22
CA VAL A 58 3.70 -0.80 7.68
C VAL A 58 4.10 0.61 8.12
N GLU A 59 3.74 0.96 9.36
CA GLU A 59 4.14 2.23 9.97
C GLU A 59 5.67 2.36 10.04
N ARG A 60 6.21 3.46 9.48
CA ARG A 60 7.67 3.69 9.44
C ARG A 60 8.24 4.31 10.70
N ALA A 61 7.41 4.86 11.59
CA ALA A 61 7.87 5.60 12.75
C ALA A 61 8.81 4.80 13.68
N PRO A 62 8.55 3.51 14.03
CA PRO A 62 9.49 2.75 14.85
C PRO A 62 10.87 2.61 14.21
N TRP A 63 10.92 2.46 12.89
CA TRP A 63 12.18 2.34 12.13
C TRP A 63 12.92 3.68 12.06
N LEU A 64 12.23 4.77 11.73
CA LEU A 64 12.78 6.13 11.72
C LEU A 64 13.26 6.57 13.10
N PHE A 65 12.50 6.28 14.16
CA PHE A 65 12.90 6.53 15.54
C PHE A 65 14.23 5.86 15.86
N SER A 66 14.45 4.63 15.37
CA SER A 66 15.72 3.93 15.56
C SER A 66 16.91 4.64 14.87
N ILE A 67 16.66 5.35 13.78
CA ILE A 67 17.67 6.20 13.12
C ILE A 67 17.91 7.47 13.96
N VAL A 68 16.84 8.14 14.39
CA VAL A 68 16.87 9.35 15.24
C VAL A 68 17.62 9.10 16.54
N ASP A 69 17.39 7.98 17.21
CA ASP A 69 18.07 7.59 18.45
C ASP A 69 19.58 7.42 18.25
N ARG A 70 19.99 6.73 17.17
CA ARG A 70 21.40 6.54 16.82
C ARG A 70 22.09 7.84 16.40
N ALA A 71 21.36 8.72 15.69
CA ALA A 71 21.84 10.04 15.28
C ALA A 71 21.78 11.08 16.41
N LYS A 72 21.16 10.75 17.55
CA LYS A 72 20.96 11.64 18.70
C LYS A 72 20.15 12.90 18.38
N LEU A 73 19.16 12.79 17.49
CA LEU A 73 18.36 13.91 16.99
C LEU A 73 16.98 14.07 17.67
N LYS A 74 16.74 13.40 18.81
CA LYS A 74 15.41 13.38 19.44
C LYS A 74 14.84 14.78 19.71
N ALA A 75 15.64 15.67 20.29
CA ALA A 75 15.21 17.03 20.62
C ALA A 75 14.94 17.86 19.36
N ASP A 76 15.80 17.74 18.35
CA ASP A 76 15.66 18.46 17.08
C ASP A 76 14.40 18.02 16.32
N VAL A 77 14.08 16.72 16.35
CA VAL A 77 12.85 16.18 15.76
C VAL A 77 11.60 16.71 16.48
N VAL A 78 11.58 16.72 17.83
CA VAL A 78 10.45 17.31 18.57
C VAL A 78 10.26 18.78 18.22
N GLN A 79 11.35 19.53 18.10
CA GLN A 79 11.30 20.95 17.74
C GLN A 79 10.77 21.16 16.32
N ALA A 80 11.26 20.38 15.35
CA ALA A 80 10.80 20.46 13.96
C ALA A 80 9.31 20.10 13.82
N ILE A 81 8.84 19.08 14.52
CA ILE A 81 7.42 18.70 14.56
C ILE A 81 6.57 19.84 15.16
N ARG A 82 7.03 20.46 16.25
CA ARG A 82 6.36 21.60 16.88
C ARG A 82 6.26 22.78 15.91
N GLU A 83 7.31 23.07 15.16
CA GLU A 83 7.31 24.14 14.16
C GLU A 83 6.35 23.84 13.01
N ALA A 84 6.34 22.61 12.49
CA ALA A 84 5.45 22.18 11.41
C ALA A 84 3.97 22.36 11.78
N ILE A 85 3.56 21.88 12.96
CA ILE A 85 2.19 22.01 13.47
C ILE A 85 1.73 23.48 13.55
N ASN A 86 2.66 24.41 13.80
CA ASN A 86 2.35 25.83 13.96
C ASN A 86 2.38 26.64 12.65
N THR A 87 2.94 26.11 11.55
CA THR A 87 3.33 26.92 10.39
C THR A 87 2.60 26.60 9.07
N ALA A 88 1.79 25.55 8.96
CA ALA A 88 1.21 25.13 7.68
C ALA A 88 -0.33 25.28 7.56
N PRO A 89 -0.87 25.59 6.36
CA PRO A 89 -2.28 25.37 6.03
C PRO A 89 -2.61 23.87 6.03
N ALA A 90 -3.90 23.51 5.95
CA ALA A 90 -4.43 22.15 6.07
C ALA A 90 -3.47 21.07 5.53
N GLU A 91 -2.79 20.40 6.47
CA GLU A 91 -1.77 19.40 6.21
C GLU A 91 -2.38 18.19 5.48
N SER A 92 -1.56 17.45 4.73
CA SER A 92 -2.01 16.13 4.28
C SER A 92 -2.16 15.24 5.52
N SER A 93 -3.26 14.48 5.63
CA SER A 93 -3.50 13.60 6.79
C SER A 93 -2.32 12.64 7.03
N ARG A 94 -1.64 12.24 5.95
CA ARG A 94 -0.45 11.36 5.99
C ARG A 94 0.70 11.97 6.78
N ASP A 95 0.96 13.27 6.64
CA ASP A 95 2.06 13.92 7.36
C ASP A 95 1.72 14.06 8.85
N SER A 96 0.46 14.36 9.16
CA SER A 96 -0.01 14.45 10.55
C SER A 96 0.01 13.09 11.24
N ASP A 97 -0.34 12.02 10.53
CA ASP A 97 -0.22 10.63 11.00
C ASP A 97 1.26 10.28 11.25
N GLN A 98 2.16 10.60 10.30
CA GLN A 98 3.60 10.37 10.44
C GLN A 98 4.19 11.10 11.66
N ARG A 99 3.83 12.37 11.87
CA ARG A 99 4.28 13.14 13.05
C ARG A 99 3.75 12.54 14.35
N SER A 100 2.46 12.20 14.41
CA SER A 100 1.85 11.57 15.58
C SER A 100 2.56 10.27 15.93
N ALA A 101 2.84 9.45 14.91
CA ALA A 101 3.55 8.18 15.06
C ALA A 101 4.98 8.37 15.60
N ILE A 102 5.71 9.39 15.13
CA ILE A 102 7.04 9.72 15.66
C ILE A 102 6.98 10.24 17.10
N LEU A 103 6.00 11.10 17.41
CA LEU A 103 5.82 11.61 18.77
C LEU A 103 5.49 10.49 19.76
N LYS A 104 4.72 9.49 19.35
CA LYS A 104 4.48 8.26 20.13
C LYS A 104 5.79 7.56 20.49
N GLU A 105 6.67 7.30 19.51
CA GLU A 105 7.95 6.63 19.76
C GLU A 105 8.87 7.48 20.68
N LEU A 106 8.92 8.79 20.47
CA LEU A 106 9.69 9.71 21.30
C LEU A 106 9.17 9.76 22.75
N ALA A 107 7.84 9.83 22.92
CA ALA A 107 7.17 9.82 24.21
C ALA A 107 7.38 8.48 24.94
N ALA A 108 7.24 7.36 24.24
CA ALA A 108 7.53 6.03 24.78
C ALA A 108 9.00 5.90 25.23
N SER A 109 9.92 6.65 24.63
CA SER A 109 11.32 6.72 25.04
C SER A 109 11.61 7.70 26.19
N GLY A 110 10.57 8.35 26.75
CA GLY A 110 10.66 9.24 27.92
C GLY A 110 10.62 10.74 27.64
N SER A 111 10.26 11.17 26.42
CA SER A 111 10.10 12.60 26.12
C SER A 111 8.72 13.13 26.51
N GLU A 112 8.64 13.84 27.63
CA GLU A 112 7.40 14.50 28.06
C GLU A 112 6.94 15.60 27.09
N ASP A 113 7.88 16.32 26.47
CA ASP A 113 7.55 17.30 25.43
C ASP A 113 6.87 16.65 24.23
N ALA A 114 7.35 15.49 23.79
CA ALA A 114 6.73 14.75 22.69
C ALA A 114 5.34 14.22 23.07
N ARG A 115 5.18 13.74 24.31
CA ARG A 115 3.88 13.31 24.87
C ARG A 115 2.88 14.46 24.85
N HIS A 116 3.25 15.62 25.41
CA HIS A 116 2.37 16.79 25.41
C HIS A 116 2.01 17.24 23.99
N LEU A 117 2.98 17.23 23.08
CA LEU A 117 2.75 17.62 21.70
C LEU A 117 1.81 16.65 20.97
N LEU A 118 1.97 15.33 21.19
CA LEU A 118 1.07 14.31 20.63
C LEU A 118 -0.37 14.56 21.05
N TYR A 119 -0.60 14.72 22.36
CA TYR A 119 -1.93 14.99 22.90
C TYR A 119 -2.53 16.30 22.35
N SER A 120 -1.71 17.35 22.20
CA SER A 120 -2.17 18.62 21.61
C SER A 120 -2.44 18.55 20.09
N SER A 121 -1.93 17.51 19.43
CA SER A 121 -2.12 17.28 17.99
C SER A 121 -3.39 16.49 17.68
N LEU A 122 -4.12 16.01 18.70
CA LEU A 122 -5.39 15.31 18.52
C LEU A 122 -6.40 16.25 17.86
N ALA A 123 -6.74 15.95 16.60
CA ALA A 123 -7.58 16.81 15.79
C ALA A 123 -8.43 16.00 14.81
N ARG A 124 -9.57 16.57 14.41
CA ARG A 124 -10.32 16.10 13.25
C ARG A 124 -9.73 16.67 11.98
N SER A 125 -9.56 15.82 10.98
CA SER A 125 -9.31 16.29 9.62
C SER A 125 -10.50 17.12 9.14
N SER A 126 -10.23 18.26 8.50
CA SER A 126 -11.30 19.16 8.01
C SER A 126 -12.02 18.63 6.77
N ASN A 127 -11.41 17.66 6.07
CA ASN A 127 -11.88 17.16 4.77
C ASN A 127 -12.25 15.66 4.79
N THR A 128 -12.00 14.96 5.89
CA THR A 128 -12.30 13.53 6.06
C THR A 128 -12.87 13.28 7.46
N ALA A 129 -13.42 12.08 7.71
CA ALA A 129 -13.81 11.67 9.05
C ALA A 129 -12.61 11.25 9.92
N ASP A 130 -11.39 11.33 9.40
CA ASP A 130 -10.20 10.83 10.06
C ASP A 130 -9.85 11.68 11.29
N VAL A 131 -9.42 10.99 12.35
CA VAL A 131 -8.96 11.60 13.60
C VAL A 131 -7.46 11.37 13.75
N ILE A 132 -6.70 12.47 13.70
CA ILE A 132 -5.25 12.49 13.78
C ILE A 132 -4.81 12.20 15.23
N GLY A 133 -3.82 11.33 15.41
CA GLY A 133 -3.17 11.09 16.70
C GLY A 133 -3.93 10.19 17.68
N ALA A 134 -5.19 9.85 17.37
CA ALA A 134 -6.01 9.03 18.25
C ALA A 134 -5.39 7.65 18.49
N LYS A 135 -4.98 6.95 17.41
CA LYS A 135 -4.38 5.61 17.50
C LYS A 135 -3.09 5.62 18.31
N GLU A 136 -2.28 6.67 18.12
CA GLU A 136 -0.99 6.84 18.76
C GLU A 136 -1.11 7.12 20.26
N ILE A 137 -2.09 7.95 20.66
CA ILE A 137 -2.40 8.21 22.06
C ILE A 137 -2.87 6.92 22.76
N VAL A 138 -3.77 6.17 22.14
CA VAL A 138 -4.25 4.88 22.68
C VAL A 138 -3.10 3.88 22.78
N ALA A 139 -2.25 3.78 21.76
CA ALA A 139 -1.11 2.87 21.79
C ALA A 139 -0.07 3.26 22.86
N LEU A 140 0.10 4.56 23.15
CA LEU A 140 1.04 5.05 24.15
C LEU A 140 0.56 4.79 25.59
N ASP A 141 -0.71 5.07 25.89
CA ASP A 141 -1.24 5.12 27.26
C ASP A 141 -2.36 4.10 27.54
N GLY A 142 -2.65 3.21 26.60
CA GLY A 142 -3.64 2.15 26.75
C GLY A 142 -5.02 2.71 27.13
N ALA A 143 -5.53 2.26 28.27
CA ALA A 143 -6.89 2.58 28.73
C ALA A 143 -7.08 4.08 29.02
N ASP A 144 -6.06 4.75 29.55
CA ASP A 144 -6.13 6.19 29.84
C ASP A 144 -6.15 7.01 28.54
N GLY A 145 -5.35 6.59 27.56
CA GLY A 145 -5.38 7.14 26.20
C GLY A 145 -6.74 6.93 25.51
N LEU A 146 -7.30 5.72 25.63
CA LEU A 146 -8.63 5.39 25.10
C LEU A 146 -9.73 6.27 25.70
N ILE A 147 -9.71 6.47 27.03
CA ILE A 147 -10.65 7.35 27.73
C ILE A 147 -10.50 8.80 27.25
N TYR A 148 -9.27 9.28 27.09
CA TYR A 148 -9.01 10.65 26.62
C TYR A 148 -9.56 10.88 25.21
N VAL A 149 -9.24 9.98 24.27
CA VAL A 149 -9.69 10.06 22.88
C VAL A 149 -11.22 9.96 22.78
N ALA A 150 -11.83 8.99 23.46
CA ALA A 150 -13.28 8.80 23.45
C ALA A 150 -14.04 10.03 24.01
N ARG A 151 -13.49 10.69 25.03
CA ARG A 151 -14.06 11.95 25.54
C ARG A 151 -14.05 13.04 24.47
N GLN A 152 -12.91 13.22 23.80
CA GLN A 152 -12.79 14.25 22.75
C GLN A 152 -13.71 13.95 21.55
N MET A 153 -13.82 12.69 21.15
CA MET A 153 -14.75 12.26 20.10
C MET A 153 -16.21 12.51 20.48
N GLY A 154 -16.58 12.22 21.73
CA GLY A 154 -17.89 12.51 22.28
C GLY A 154 -18.26 13.99 22.19
N GLN A 155 -17.33 14.87 22.54
CA GLN A 155 -17.51 16.31 22.41
C GLN A 155 -17.71 16.73 20.95
N TRP A 156 -16.95 16.15 20.02
CA TRP A 156 -17.12 16.43 18.59
C TRP A 156 -18.47 15.94 18.06
N MET A 157 -18.94 14.76 18.48
CA MET A 157 -20.26 14.24 18.08
C MET A 157 -21.42 15.08 18.63
N GLN A 158 -21.25 15.69 19.81
CA GLN A 158 -22.25 16.64 20.34
C GLN A 158 -22.24 17.96 19.58
N ALA A 159 -21.05 18.46 19.21
CA ALA A 159 -20.88 19.74 18.53
C ALA A 159 -21.28 19.69 17.04
N ASP A 160 -21.14 18.53 16.41
CA ASP A 160 -21.35 18.32 14.98
C ASP A 160 -22.17 17.04 14.73
N PRO A 161 -23.48 17.16 14.46
CA PRO A 161 -24.36 16.01 14.23
C PRO A 161 -24.02 15.16 12.99
N ASP A 162 -23.23 15.70 12.05
CA ASP A 162 -22.79 14.99 10.85
C ASP A 162 -21.47 14.24 11.09
N PHE A 163 -20.77 14.53 12.19
CA PHE A 163 -19.62 13.75 12.61
C PHE A 163 -20.07 12.36 13.07
N TRP A 164 -19.44 11.36 12.48
CA TRP A 164 -19.62 9.97 12.86
C TRP A 164 -18.25 9.32 12.93
N ASP A 165 -18.19 8.29 13.76
CA ASP A 165 -17.05 7.40 13.88
C ASP A 165 -17.58 5.96 13.96
N ASP A 166 -16.73 5.00 13.63
CA ASP A 166 -16.99 3.58 13.85
C ASP A 166 -16.33 3.10 15.15
N ASP A 167 -16.28 1.78 15.36
CA ASP A 167 -15.65 1.18 16.53
C ASP A 167 -14.15 0.91 16.34
N SER A 168 -13.51 1.48 15.31
CA SER A 168 -12.10 1.17 14.96
C SER A 168 -11.10 1.52 16.06
N ILE A 169 -11.30 2.60 16.83
CA ILE A 169 -10.42 2.94 17.96
C ILE A 169 -10.55 1.92 19.11
N ILE A 170 -11.76 1.42 19.36
CA ILE A 170 -12.00 0.37 20.37
C ILE A 170 -11.34 -0.93 19.91
N ALA A 171 -11.55 -1.32 18.66
CA ALA A 171 -10.91 -2.49 18.06
C ALA A 171 -9.37 -2.38 18.05
N GLY A 172 -8.84 -1.18 17.79
CA GLY A 172 -7.40 -0.90 17.86
C GLY A 172 -6.82 -1.05 19.27
N PHE A 173 -7.55 -0.62 20.30
CA PHE A 173 -7.16 -0.87 21.69
C PHE A 173 -7.13 -2.36 22.02
N ASP A 174 -8.17 -3.10 21.65
CA ASP A 174 -8.26 -4.54 21.94
C ASP A 174 -7.14 -5.32 21.22
N ALA A 175 -6.85 -4.95 19.96
CA ALA A 175 -5.77 -5.55 19.19
C ALA A 175 -4.37 -5.26 19.76
N SER A 176 -4.12 -4.03 20.23
CA SER A 176 -2.81 -3.63 20.78
C SER A 176 -2.54 -4.20 22.17
N THR A 177 -3.58 -4.43 22.98
CA THR A 177 -3.45 -4.99 24.33
C THR A 177 -3.61 -6.52 24.38
N GLY A 178 -4.22 -7.13 23.35
CA GLY A 178 -4.58 -8.54 23.35
C GLY A 178 -5.72 -8.89 24.31
N ILE A 179 -6.41 -7.89 24.85
CA ILE A 179 -7.51 -8.04 25.80
C ILE A 179 -8.76 -7.43 25.16
N GLU A 180 -9.80 -8.23 24.94
CA GLU A 180 -11.13 -7.71 24.63
C GLU A 180 -11.68 -6.98 25.86
N GLY A 181 -11.61 -5.65 25.85
CA GLY A 181 -11.93 -4.87 27.06
C GLY A 181 -12.11 -3.37 26.84
N GLY A 182 -11.77 -2.82 25.68
CA GLY A 182 -11.89 -1.40 25.37
C GLY A 182 -13.32 -0.89 25.53
N LEU A 183 -14.30 -1.64 25.01
CA LEU A 183 -15.72 -1.29 25.18
C LEU A 183 -16.11 -1.25 26.65
N ALA A 184 -15.72 -2.25 27.44
CA ALA A 184 -16.05 -2.31 28.87
C ALA A 184 -15.37 -1.20 29.68
N VAL A 185 -14.16 -0.78 29.29
CA VAL A 185 -13.48 0.40 29.87
C VAL A 185 -14.33 1.65 29.63
N LEU A 186 -14.75 1.88 28.39
CA LEU A 186 -15.55 3.05 28.03
C LEU A 186 -16.95 3.01 28.65
N GLU A 187 -17.60 1.85 28.74
CA GLU A 187 -18.92 1.73 29.37
C GLU A 187 -18.90 2.06 30.87
N ARG A 188 -17.86 1.63 31.59
CA ARG A 188 -17.67 2.03 32.99
C ARG A 188 -17.48 3.53 33.13
N GLN A 189 -16.70 4.14 32.22
CA GLN A 189 -16.43 5.57 32.27
C GLN A 189 -17.65 6.41 31.85
N ALA A 190 -18.45 5.94 30.89
CA ALA A 190 -19.68 6.57 30.44
C ALA A 190 -20.73 6.74 31.54
N ALA A 191 -20.67 5.94 32.61
CA ALA A 191 -21.56 6.09 33.76
C ALA A 191 -21.37 7.42 34.52
N VAL A 192 -20.20 8.07 34.35
CA VAL A 192 -19.83 9.31 35.04
C VAL A 192 -19.36 10.42 34.10
N ASP A 193 -19.27 10.15 32.79
CA ASP A 193 -18.77 11.06 31.77
C ASP A 193 -19.73 11.11 30.56
N SER A 194 -20.45 12.23 30.42
CA SER A 194 -21.47 12.41 29.38
C SER A 194 -20.90 12.44 27.97
N ASP A 195 -19.65 12.87 27.82
CA ASP A 195 -19.00 12.95 26.51
C ASP A 195 -18.70 11.53 26.02
N ILE A 196 -18.15 10.69 26.89
CA ILE A 196 -17.89 9.28 26.57
C ILE A 196 -19.21 8.52 26.34
N ALA A 197 -20.26 8.82 27.11
CA ALA A 197 -21.59 8.26 26.85
C ALA A 197 -22.13 8.66 25.45
N SER A 198 -21.87 9.90 25.02
CA SER A 198 -22.25 10.40 23.70
C SER A 198 -21.48 9.69 22.58
N TYR A 199 -20.18 9.48 22.78
CA TYR A 199 -19.35 8.71 21.84
C TYR A 199 -19.89 7.29 21.64
N LEU A 200 -20.14 6.55 22.73
CA LEU A 200 -20.68 5.18 22.64
C LEU A 200 -22.06 5.12 21.98
N ALA A 201 -22.91 6.12 22.19
CA ALA A 201 -24.20 6.22 21.51
C ALA A 201 -24.03 6.44 19.99
N GLY A 202 -23.07 7.28 19.59
CA GLY A 202 -22.72 7.54 18.20
C GLY A 202 -22.23 6.28 17.49
N VAL A 203 -21.26 5.57 18.07
CA VAL A 203 -20.73 4.31 17.52
C VAL A 203 -21.84 3.27 17.31
N ARG A 204 -22.74 3.10 18.29
CA ARG A 204 -23.89 2.19 18.16
C ARG A 204 -24.80 2.57 16.99
N LYS A 205 -25.11 3.86 16.84
CA LYS A 205 -25.93 4.37 15.72
C LYS A 205 -25.27 4.14 14.35
N THR A 206 -23.95 4.34 14.25
CA THR A 206 -23.19 4.06 13.01
C THR A 206 -23.29 2.59 12.64
N ARG A 207 -23.03 1.68 13.60
CA ARG A 207 -23.08 0.24 13.39
C ARG A 207 -24.46 -0.23 12.90
N ASP A 208 -25.52 0.26 13.53
CA ASP A 208 -26.89 -0.07 13.15
C ASP A 208 -27.21 0.43 11.73
N SER A 209 -26.73 1.62 11.36
CA SER A 209 -26.91 2.19 10.02
C SER A 209 -26.14 1.42 8.94
N LEU A 210 -24.93 0.95 9.23
CA LEU A 210 -24.14 0.13 8.31
C LEU A 210 -24.75 -1.26 8.10
N SER A 211 -25.33 -1.85 9.14
CA SER A 211 -26.02 -3.15 9.05
C SER A 211 -27.31 -3.09 8.20
N GLY A 212 -27.93 -1.91 8.09
CA GLY A 212 -29.14 -1.67 7.28
C GLY A 212 -28.89 -1.15 5.86
N SER A 213 -27.65 -0.75 5.53
CA SER A 213 -27.31 -0.10 4.26
C SER A 213 -26.71 -1.08 3.24
N SER A 214 -27.49 -2.05 2.78
CA SER A 214 -27.15 -2.95 1.66
C SER A 214 -27.38 -2.32 0.27
N THR A 215 -27.22 -1.00 0.12
CA THR A 215 -27.45 -0.28 -1.15
C THR A 215 -26.21 -0.15 -2.02
N ARG A 216 -25.07 -0.73 -1.65
CA ARG A 216 -23.98 -0.98 -2.61
C ARG A 216 -24.49 -2.06 -3.57
N LEU A 217 -25.04 -1.60 -4.71
CA LEU A 217 -25.48 -2.34 -5.89
C LEU A 217 -25.30 -3.84 -5.73
N ASP A 218 -26.43 -4.54 -5.67
CA ASP A 218 -26.56 -5.99 -5.72
C ASP A 218 -26.09 -6.50 -7.10
N ALA A 219 -24.81 -6.27 -7.40
CA ALA A 219 -24.15 -6.45 -8.67
C ALA A 219 -24.16 -7.93 -9.08
N MET A 220 -24.49 -8.84 -8.17
CA MET A 220 -24.67 -10.26 -8.43
C MET A 220 -25.89 -10.57 -9.30
N PHE A 221 -26.84 -9.64 -9.47
CA PHE A 221 -28.12 -9.92 -10.14
C PHE A 221 -28.19 -9.48 -11.60
N PHE A 222 -27.20 -8.76 -12.13
CA PHE A 222 -27.20 -8.35 -13.53
C PHE A 222 -26.99 -9.54 -14.46
N SER A 223 -27.86 -9.69 -15.45
CA SER A 223 -27.64 -10.54 -16.63
C SER A 223 -26.57 -9.95 -17.56
N GLY A 224 -26.05 -10.75 -18.50
CA GLY A 224 -25.08 -10.28 -19.48
C GLY A 224 -25.62 -9.13 -20.34
N ASP A 225 -26.88 -9.20 -20.75
CA ASP A 225 -27.54 -8.14 -21.52
C ASP A 225 -27.69 -6.84 -20.71
N GLU A 226 -28.05 -6.95 -19.42
CA GLU A 226 -28.16 -5.78 -18.54
C GLU A 226 -26.80 -5.12 -18.31
N VAL A 227 -25.72 -5.89 -18.18
CA VAL A 227 -24.35 -5.33 -18.14
C VAL A 227 -24.03 -4.55 -19.40
N VAL A 228 -24.28 -5.14 -20.58
CA VAL A 228 -23.99 -4.47 -21.87
C VAL A 228 -24.82 -3.20 -22.01
N ALA A 229 -26.11 -3.25 -21.65
CA ALA A 229 -26.99 -2.10 -21.66
C ALA A 229 -26.53 -1.02 -20.67
N TYR A 230 -26.12 -1.41 -19.46
CA TYR A 230 -25.66 -0.50 -18.43
C TYR A 230 -24.40 0.25 -18.85
N VAL A 231 -23.39 -0.46 -19.38
CA VAL A 231 -22.16 0.16 -19.87
C VAL A 231 -22.44 1.15 -20.99
N ARG A 232 -23.40 0.85 -21.87
CA ARG A 232 -23.81 1.73 -22.96
C ARG A 232 -24.53 2.98 -22.46
N ASN A 233 -25.44 2.81 -21.50
CA ASN A 233 -26.33 3.88 -21.03
C ASN A 233 -25.68 4.79 -19.98
N ASN A 234 -24.60 4.35 -19.33
CA ASN A 234 -23.88 5.10 -18.30
C ASN A 234 -22.44 5.42 -18.76
N PRO A 235 -22.26 6.25 -19.80
CA PRO A 235 -20.97 6.47 -20.43
C PRO A 235 -19.95 7.20 -19.54
N LYS A 236 -20.34 7.74 -18.39
CA LYS A 236 -19.45 8.43 -17.44
C LYS A 236 -19.10 7.60 -16.20
N GLU A 237 -19.75 6.46 -16.02
CA GLU A 237 -19.54 5.64 -14.85
C GLU A 237 -18.35 4.70 -15.04
N GLN A 238 -17.54 4.58 -13.99
CA GLN A 238 -16.35 3.72 -14.03
C GLN A 238 -16.72 2.22 -13.96
N CYS A 239 -17.82 1.84 -13.33
CA CYS A 239 -18.27 0.45 -13.27
C CYS A 239 -17.21 -0.52 -12.68
N TYR A 240 -16.48 -0.13 -11.63
CA TYR A 240 -15.46 -0.99 -10.99
C TYR A 240 -16.04 -2.33 -10.49
N TRP A 241 -17.34 -2.37 -10.20
CA TRP A 241 -18.09 -3.57 -9.80
C TRP A 241 -18.10 -4.67 -10.87
N LEU A 242 -17.88 -4.34 -12.16
CA LEU A 242 -17.85 -5.32 -13.25
C LEU A 242 -16.79 -6.39 -13.07
N ARG A 243 -15.69 -6.06 -12.38
CA ARG A 243 -14.65 -7.04 -12.02
C ARG A 243 -15.19 -8.15 -11.12
N ILE A 244 -16.05 -7.79 -10.18
CA ILE A 244 -16.69 -8.75 -9.25
C ILE A 244 -17.80 -9.51 -9.95
N TRP A 245 -18.60 -8.83 -10.78
CA TRP A 245 -19.62 -9.46 -11.60
C TRP A 245 -19.03 -10.59 -12.46
N GLY A 246 -17.94 -10.30 -13.17
CA GLY A 246 -17.30 -11.27 -14.07
C GLY A 246 -16.79 -12.54 -13.39
N MET A 247 -16.36 -12.46 -12.12
CA MET A 247 -15.97 -13.65 -11.33
C MET A 247 -17.14 -14.57 -11.01
N ARG A 248 -18.38 -14.06 -11.06
CA ARG A 248 -19.60 -14.76 -10.65
C ARG A 248 -20.53 -15.07 -11.83
N ALA A 249 -20.30 -14.42 -12.97
CA ALA A 249 -21.09 -14.59 -14.17
C ALA A 249 -21.02 -16.05 -14.69
N THR A 250 -22.17 -16.53 -15.15
CA THR A 250 -22.26 -17.83 -15.84
C THR A 250 -21.57 -17.77 -17.21
N PRO A 251 -21.17 -18.93 -17.78
CA PRO A 251 -20.57 -18.96 -19.12
C PRO A 251 -21.43 -18.26 -20.20
N ASP A 252 -22.75 -18.43 -20.17
CA ASP A 252 -23.67 -17.81 -21.13
C ASP A 252 -23.68 -16.27 -21.00
N GLN A 253 -23.70 -15.76 -19.76
CA GLN A 253 -23.61 -14.32 -19.51
C GLN A 253 -22.26 -13.74 -19.97
N CYS A 254 -21.17 -14.48 -19.73
CA CYS A 254 -19.84 -14.11 -20.21
C CYS A 254 -19.78 -14.05 -21.74
N GLU A 255 -20.40 -14.99 -22.44
CA GLU A 255 -20.46 -15.00 -23.91
C GLU A 255 -21.24 -13.80 -24.46
N ILE A 256 -22.31 -13.36 -23.81
CA ILE A 256 -23.07 -12.16 -24.21
C ILE A 256 -22.18 -10.91 -24.12
N VAL A 257 -21.53 -10.71 -22.98
CA VAL A 257 -20.61 -9.56 -22.77
C VAL A 257 -19.42 -9.64 -23.72
N PHE A 258 -18.90 -10.85 -23.97
CA PHE A 258 -17.81 -11.07 -24.88
C PHE A 258 -18.18 -10.73 -26.33
N ALA A 259 -19.36 -11.15 -26.79
CA ALA A 259 -19.86 -10.80 -28.12
C ALA A 259 -20.00 -9.28 -28.29
N ALA A 260 -20.51 -8.59 -27.26
CA ALA A 260 -20.58 -7.12 -27.24
C ALA A 260 -19.18 -6.48 -27.32
N LEU A 261 -18.21 -6.98 -26.54
CA LEU A 261 -16.83 -6.51 -26.55
C LEU A 261 -16.18 -6.64 -27.94
N VAL A 262 -16.39 -7.77 -28.63
CA VAL A 262 -15.85 -8.01 -29.99
C VAL A 262 -16.50 -7.07 -31.02
N ALA A 263 -17.78 -6.74 -30.85
CA ALA A 263 -18.50 -5.84 -31.75
C ALA A 263 -18.10 -4.36 -31.55
N SER A 264 -17.80 -3.96 -30.31
CA SER A 264 -17.50 -2.57 -29.95
C SER A 264 -16.28 -1.98 -30.67
N GLN A 265 -16.41 -0.73 -31.11
CA GLN A 265 -15.33 0.11 -31.63
C GLN A 265 -15.00 1.30 -30.72
N GLU A 266 -15.83 1.56 -29.71
CA GLU A 266 -15.68 2.69 -28.79
C GLU A 266 -14.76 2.32 -27.61
N SER A 267 -13.68 3.06 -27.43
CA SER A 267 -12.64 2.78 -26.42
C SER A 267 -13.18 2.75 -24.99
N GLU A 268 -14.05 3.70 -24.62
CA GLU A 268 -14.66 3.77 -23.28
C GLU A 268 -15.55 2.56 -22.99
N GLN A 269 -16.30 2.08 -23.99
CA GLN A 269 -17.13 0.89 -23.85
C GLN A 269 -16.25 -0.35 -23.71
N VAL A 270 -15.23 -0.48 -24.57
CA VAL A 270 -14.30 -1.60 -24.58
C VAL A 270 -13.54 -1.71 -23.26
N LYS A 271 -13.01 -0.59 -22.74
CA LYS A 271 -12.32 -0.52 -21.44
C LYS A 271 -13.17 -1.12 -20.32
N ARG A 272 -14.47 -0.80 -20.27
CA ARG A 272 -15.37 -1.28 -19.21
C ARG A 272 -15.77 -2.74 -19.42
N LEU A 273 -16.06 -3.15 -20.65
CA LEU A 273 -16.36 -4.55 -20.95
C LEU A 273 -15.17 -5.47 -20.67
N PHE A 274 -13.93 -5.00 -20.89
CA PHE A 274 -12.73 -5.74 -20.49
C PHE A 274 -12.65 -5.98 -18.97
N ARG A 275 -13.14 -5.05 -18.13
CA ARG A 275 -13.12 -5.22 -16.66
C ARG A 275 -13.88 -6.48 -16.21
N CYS A 276 -14.90 -6.91 -16.95
CA CYS A 276 -15.61 -8.17 -16.70
C CYS A 276 -14.69 -9.40 -16.76
N PHE A 277 -13.60 -9.34 -17.53
CA PHE A 277 -12.74 -10.49 -17.79
C PHE A 277 -11.39 -10.39 -17.05
N ALA A 278 -11.16 -9.32 -16.27
CA ALA A 278 -9.87 -9.05 -15.63
C ALA A 278 -9.41 -10.10 -14.60
N LYS A 279 -10.30 -10.98 -14.14
CA LYS A 279 -9.98 -12.06 -13.19
C LYS A 279 -10.11 -13.46 -13.80
N THR A 280 -10.98 -13.64 -14.79
CA THR A 280 -11.32 -14.93 -15.38
C THR A 280 -10.67 -15.17 -16.74
N GLY A 281 -10.27 -14.11 -17.44
CA GLY A 281 -9.85 -14.16 -18.83
C GLY A 281 -11.02 -14.08 -19.80
N LEU A 282 -10.73 -13.83 -21.08
CA LEU A 282 -11.72 -13.94 -22.15
C LEU A 282 -12.07 -15.41 -22.42
N PRO A 283 -13.32 -15.73 -22.83
CA PRO A 283 -13.70 -17.10 -23.17
C PRO A 283 -12.85 -17.73 -24.27
N ARG A 284 -12.39 -16.92 -25.24
CA ARG A 284 -11.51 -17.32 -26.34
C ARG A 284 -10.69 -16.14 -26.83
N LEU A 285 -9.54 -16.42 -27.46
CA LEU A 285 -8.69 -15.36 -28.01
C LEU A 285 -9.22 -14.89 -29.37
N GLU A 286 -9.68 -13.64 -29.42
CA GLU A 286 -10.08 -12.99 -30.67
C GLU A 286 -9.02 -11.99 -31.12
N SER A 287 -8.43 -12.22 -32.30
CA SER A 287 -7.29 -11.44 -32.80
C SER A 287 -7.58 -9.94 -32.92
N ARG A 288 -8.85 -9.57 -33.14
CA ARG A 288 -9.28 -8.16 -33.21
C ARG A 288 -9.11 -7.42 -31.89
N LEU A 289 -9.16 -8.12 -30.77
CA LEU A 289 -9.04 -7.52 -29.44
C LEU A 289 -7.59 -7.15 -29.09
N LEU A 290 -6.61 -7.79 -29.74
CA LEU A 290 -5.18 -7.50 -29.52
C LEU A 290 -4.79 -6.06 -29.87
N ARG A 291 -5.54 -5.39 -30.77
CA ARG A 291 -5.29 -3.99 -31.13
C ARG A 291 -5.41 -3.03 -29.95
N TRP A 292 -6.19 -3.40 -28.92
CA TRP A 292 -6.43 -2.55 -27.75
C TRP A 292 -5.24 -2.51 -26.80
N ILE A 293 -4.31 -3.46 -26.92
CA ILE A 293 -3.05 -3.49 -26.17
C ILE A 293 -2.13 -2.34 -26.62
N ASP A 294 -2.22 -1.92 -27.89
CA ASP A 294 -1.40 -0.84 -28.46
C ASP A 294 -2.16 0.50 -28.53
N HIS A 295 -3.28 0.63 -27.80
CA HIS A 295 -4.13 1.82 -27.86
C HIS A 295 -3.44 3.04 -27.21
N VAL A 296 -3.69 4.27 -27.69
CA VAL A 296 -3.01 5.47 -27.14
C VAL A 296 -3.39 5.79 -25.68
N ASP A 297 -4.60 5.39 -25.26
CA ASP A 297 -5.08 5.53 -23.90
C ASP A 297 -4.60 4.37 -23.01
N ALA A 298 -3.80 4.71 -21.99
CA ALA A 298 -3.22 3.77 -21.04
C ALA A 298 -4.27 2.98 -20.24
N GLU A 299 -5.44 3.55 -19.91
CA GLU A 299 -6.48 2.82 -19.20
C GLU A 299 -7.11 1.73 -20.07
N VAL A 300 -7.21 1.97 -21.38
CA VAL A 300 -7.70 0.99 -22.36
C VAL A 300 -6.69 -0.13 -22.53
N GLN A 301 -5.39 0.20 -22.64
CA GLN A 301 -4.32 -0.78 -22.69
C GLN A 301 -4.33 -1.67 -21.45
N TRP A 302 -4.37 -1.06 -20.26
CA TRP A 302 -4.39 -1.77 -18.99
C TRP A 302 -5.59 -2.71 -18.89
N ALA A 303 -6.80 -2.25 -19.24
CA ALA A 303 -7.99 -3.09 -19.21
C ALA A 303 -7.88 -4.29 -20.18
N ALA A 304 -7.36 -4.06 -21.39
CA ALA A 304 -7.12 -5.12 -22.37
C ALA A 304 -6.12 -6.16 -21.87
N VAL A 305 -4.99 -5.71 -21.31
CA VAL A 305 -3.96 -6.59 -20.75
C VAL A 305 -4.51 -7.37 -19.55
N ALA A 306 -5.20 -6.71 -18.63
CA ALA A 306 -5.81 -7.36 -17.47
C ALA A 306 -6.82 -8.45 -17.87
N ALA A 307 -7.58 -8.24 -18.95
CA ALA A 307 -8.51 -9.24 -19.49
C ALA A 307 -7.83 -10.41 -20.20
N LEU A 308 -6.63 -10.21 -20.75
CA LEU A 308 -5.88 -11.20 -21.53
C LEU A 308 -4.85 -11.97 -20.69
N ALA A 309 -4.29 -11.37 -19.64
CA ALA A 309 -3.27 -11.97 -18.77
C ALA A 309 -3.71 -13.31 -18.13
N PRO A 310 -4.99 -13.52 -17.75
CA PRO A 310 -5.45 -14.82 -17.26
C PRO A 310 -5.47 -15.93 -18.32
N MET A 311 -5.24 -15.63 -19.60
CA MET A 311 -5.33 -16.62 -20.68
C MET A 311 -3.97 -17.28 -20.99
N THR A 312 -3.99 -18.56 -21.32
CA THR A 312 -2.83 -19.28 -21.88
C THR A 312 -3.02 -19.45 -23.39
N HIS A 313 -2.18 -18.79 -24.19
CA HIS A 313 -2.20 -18.88 -25.65
C HIS A 313 -0.86 -18.44 -26.25
N GLY A 314 -0.27 -19.22 -27.16
CA GLY A 314 1.08 -18.95 -27.71
C GLY A 314 1.24 -17.58 -28.40
N LYS A 315 0.16 -17.05 -28.99
CA LYS A 315 0.13 -15.68 -29.54
C LYS A 315 0.31 -14.59 -28.47
N LEU A 316 -0.19 -14.80 -27.25
CA LEU A 316 -0.01 -13.84 -26.15
C LEU A 316 1.45 -13.78 -25.69
N ARG A 317 2.17 -14.91 -25.72
CA ARG A 317 3.63 -14.89 -25.50
C ARG A 317 4.37 -14.04 -26.54
N GLN A 318 4.00 -14.15 -27.82
CA GLN A 318 4.62 -13.34 -28.88
C GLN A 318 4.34 -11.84 -28.67
N VAL A 319 3.11 -11.49 -28.27
CA VAL A 319 2.74 -10.12 -27.92
C VAL A 319 3.53 -9.64 -26.70
N ALA A 320 3.62 -10.45 -25.64
CA ALA A 320 4.40 -10.16 -24.44
C ALA A 320 5.86 -9.80 -24.79
N MET A 321 6.53 -10.63 -25.59
CA MET A 321 7.91 -10.40 -26.00
C MET A 321 8.08 -9.11 -26.82
N ARG A 322 7.12 -8.81 -27.71
CA ARG A 322 7.10 -7.56 -28.47
C ARG A 322 6.95 -6.35 -27.55
N LEU A 323 6.07 -6.42 -26.55
CA LEU A 323 5.85 -5.33 -25.59
C LEU A 323 7.09 -5.06 -24.74
N ILE A 324 7.71 -6.12 -24.21
CA ILE A 324 8.97 -6.03 -23.44
C ILE A 324 10.06 -5.39 -24.30
N ALA A 325 10.25 -5.87 -25.53
CA ALA A 325 11.24 -5.32 -26.44
C ALA A 325 10.95 -3.86 -26.86
N GLY A 326 9.67 -3.48 -26.89
CA GLY A 326 9.21 -2.13 -27.21
C GLY A 326 9.17 -1.17 -26.02
N GLY A 327 9.61 -1.59 -24.83
CA GLY A 327 9.66 -0.76 -23.62
C GLY A 327 8.37 -0.77 -22.78
N ASN A 328 7.29 -1.42 -23.21
CA ASN A 328 6.09 -1.62 -22.39
C ASN A 328 6.24 -2.89 -21.54
N ILE A 329 7.22 -2.86 -20.64
CA ILE A 329 7.71 -4.04 -19.92
C ILE A 329 6.62 -4.59 -18.99
N ALA A 330 5.95 -3.73 -18.21
CA ALA A 330 4.95 -4.16 -17.23
C ALA A 330 3.82 -4.97 -17.89
N ASN A 331 3.18 -4.41 -18.92
CA ASN A 331 2.13 -5.13 -19.66
C ASN A 331 2.64 -6.40 -20.34
N GLY A 332 3.87 -6.38 -20.84
CA GLY A 332 4.48 -7.56 -21.43
C GLY A 332 4.69 -8.68 -20.41
N VAL A 333 5.22 -8.34 -19.22
CA VAL A 333 5.40 -9.27 -18.10
C VAL A 333 4.05 -9.83 -17.63
N ALA A 334 3.02 -8.99 -17.50
CA ALA A 334 1.66 -9.41 -17.11
C ALA A 334 1.12 -10.54 -18.01
N LEU A 335 1.26 -10.39 -19.33
CA LEU A 335 0.85 -11.42 -20.29
C LEU A 335 1.73 -12.68 -20.25
N LEU A 336 2.96 -12.55 -19.76
CA LEU A 336 3.93 -13.64 -19.70
C LEU A 336 3.68 -14.57 -18.53
N VAL A 337 3.07 -14.11 -17.43
CA VAL A 337 2.82 -14.91 -16.22
C VAL A 337 2.18 -16.27 -16.54
N ARG A 338 1.15 -16.33 -17.39
CA ARG A 338 0.50 -17.61 -17.78
C ARG A 338 1.01 -18.21 -19.09
N ASN A 339 2.01 -17.58 -19.70
CA ASN A 339 2.57 -17.93 -21.00
C ASN A 339 4.10 -18.07 -20.97
N PHE A 340 4.65 -18.24 -19.77
CA PHE A 340 6.08 -18.28 -19.51
C PHE A 340 6.75 -19.53 -20.09
N LEU A 341 7.94 -19.36 -20.64
CA LEU A 341 8.85 -20.44 -21.04
C LEU A 341 10.23 -20.24 -20.42
N GLU A 342 11.01 -21.32 -20.38
CA GLU A 342 12.39 -21.25 -19.91
C GLU A 342 13.20 -20.22 -20.72
N GLY A 343 13.94 -19.36 -20.00
CA GLY A 343 14.73 -18.26 -20.57
C GLY A 343 14.03 -16.89 -20.54
N ASP A 344 12.74 -16.84 -20.24
CA ASP A 344 11.97 -15.60 -20.24
C ASP A 344 12.38 -14.61 -19.14
N PHE A 345 12.88 -15.09 -17.99
CA PHE A 345 13.48 -14.21 -16.97
C PHE A 345 14.66 -13.41 -17.51
N SER A 346 15.55 -14.04 -18.28
CA SER A 346 16.71 -13.37 -18.89
C SER A 346 16.25 -12.31 -19.88
N ARG A 347 15.21 -12.59 -20.67
CA ARG A 347 14.60 -11.62 -21.59
C ARG A 347 14.00 -10.43 -20.86
N CYS A 348 13.29 -10.65 -19.75
CA CYS A 348 12.78 -9.55 -18.95
C CYS A 348 13.94 -8.70 -18.43
N ALA A 349 14.95 -9.33 -17.82
CA ALA A 349 16.10 -8.66 -17.21
C ALA A 349 16.95 -7.84 -18.21
N GLU A 350 17.03 -8.26 -19.47
CA GLU A 350 17.71 -7.53 -20.57
C GLU A 350 17.08 -6.14 -20.80
N HIS A 351 15.77 -6.00 -20.58
CA HIS A 351 15.02 -4.78 -20.84
C HIS A 351 14.74 -3.93 -19.60
N LEU A 352 15.06 -4.41 -18.39
CA LEU A 352 14.85 -3.64 -17.16
C LEU A 352 15.72 -2.37 -17.12
N LEU A 353 15.07 -1.26 -16.81
CA LEU A 353 15.63 0.09 -16.71
C LEU A 353 15.09 0.75 -15.44
N GLN A 354 15.86 1.66 -14.85
CA GLN A 354 15.35 2.51 -13.78
C GLN A 354 14.36 3.52 -14.37
N LEU A 355 13.11 3.47 -13.91
CA LEU A 355 12.07 4.43 -14.29
C LEU A 355 12.11 5.63 -13.34
N ALA A 356 11.70 6.80 -13.85
CA ALA A 356 11.66 8.03 -13.06
C ALA A 356 10.38 8.16 -12.24
N ASP A 357 9.27 7.60 -12.74
CA ASP A 357 7.96 7.67 -12.10
C ASP A 357 7.75 6.51 -11.12
N ALA A 358 7.27 6.82 -9.92
CA ALA A 358 7.09 5.85 -8.86
C ALA A 358 5.89 4.92 -9.13
N ASP A 359 4.82 5.40 -9.77
CA ASP A 359 3.64 4.60 -10.09
C ASP A 359 3.93 3.62 -11.22
N GLU A 360 4.65 4.05 -12.25
CA GLU A 360 5.15 3.17 -13.32
C GLU A 360 6.10 2.11 -12.75
N THR A 361 7.00 2.51 -11.85
CA THR A 361 7.91 1.58 -11.17
C THR A 361 7.14 0.57 -10.32
N HIS A 362 6.19 1.02 -9.52
CA HIS A 362 5.38 0.16 -8.67
C HIS A 362 4.56 -0.84 -9.49
N HIS A 363 3.99 -0.40 -10.62
CA HIS A 363 3.28 -1.30 -11.53
C HIS A 363 4.21 -2.37 -12.11
N LEU A 364 5.36 -2.00 -12.67
CA LEU A 364 6.33 -2.96 -13.21
C LEU A 364 6.83 -3.95 -12.14
N VAL A 365 7.14 -3.44 -10.95
CA VAL A 365 7.57 -4.26 -9.81
C VAL A 365 6.49 -5.27 -9.43
N GLY A 366 5.23 -4.85 -9.38
CA GLY A 366 4.10 -5.75 -9.13
C GLY A 366 4.02 -6.90 -10.14
N GLU A 367 4.11 -6.59 -11.44
CA GLU A 367 4.06 -7.60 -12.50
C GLU A 367 5.27 -8.56 -12.45
N LEU A 368 6.47 -8.04 -12.13
CA LEU A 368 7.67 -8.86 -11.96
C LEU A 368 7.56 -9.80 -10.75
N LEU A 369 6.99 -9.34 -9.64
CA LEU A 369 6.73 -10.18 -8.47
C LEU A 369 5.77 -11.31 -8.81
N ASP A 370 4.65 -10.99 -9.46
CA ASP A 370 3.66 -11.98 -9.87
C ASP A 370 4.27 -13.03 -10.83
N LEU A 371 5.18 -12.61 -11.73
CA LEU A 371 5.95 -13.52 -12.58
C LEU A 371 6.90 -14.43 -11.75
N CYS A 372 7.66 -13.85 -10.83
CA CYS A 372 8.64 -14.60 -10.03
C CYS A 372 7.96 -15.60 -9.08
N GLU A 373 6.85 -15.21 -8.47
CA GLU A 373 6.06 -16.07 -7.56
C GLU A 373 5.34 -17.18 -8.32
N ALA A 374 4.86 -16.93 -9.54
CA ALA A 374 4.27 -17.96 -10.38
C ALA A 374 5.30 -18.97 -10.92
N HIS A 375 6.56 -18.56 -11.10
CA HIS A 375 7.64 -19.37 -11.69
C HIS A 375 8.91 -19.36 -10.85
N LEU A 376 8.83 -19.92 -9.64
CA LEU A 376 9.95 -19.97 -8.70
C LEU A 376 11.16 -20.69 -9.31
N GLY A 377 12.33 -20.04 -9.23
CA GLY A 377 13.59 -20.65 -9.63
C GLY A 377 14.77 -19.69 -9.62
N HIS A 378 15.98 -20.24 -9.61
CA HIS A 378 17.23 -19.46 -9.52
C HIS A 378 17.42 -18.44 -10.66
N LYS A 379 16.79 -18.66 -11.80
CA LYS A 379 16.84 -17.74 -12.96
C LYS A 379 16.07 -16.43 -12.73
N ALA A 380 15.22 -16.36 -11.68
CA ALA A 380 14.48 -15.15 -11.31
C ALA A 380 15.35 -14.09 -10.61
N LEU A 381 16.59 -14.43 -10.19
CA LEU A 381 17.44 -13.57 -9.37
C LEU A 381 17.54 -12.12 -9.86
N ALA A 382 17.77 -11.90 -11.16
CA ALA A 382 17.91 -10.54 -11.70
C ALA A 382 16.61 -9.72 -11.58
N CYS A 383 15.45 -10.35 -11.78
CA CYS A 383 14.15 -9.70 -11.63
C CYS A 383 13.85 -9.42 -10.15
N LEU A 384 14.14 -10.36 -9.27
CA LEU A 384 13.95 -10.18 -7.83
C LEU A 384 14.87 -9.09 -7.24
N LEU A 385 16.13 -9.00 -7.70
CA LEU A 385 17.03 -7.92 -7.30
C LEU A 385 16.59 -6.56 -7.83
N TYR A 386 16.00 -6.52 -9.03
CA TYR A 386 15.39 -5.29 -9.53
C TYR A 386 14.24 -4.84 -8.64
N VAL A 387 13.33 -5.75 -8.27
CA VAL A 387 12.23 -5.44 -7.36
C VAL A 387 12.77 -4.95 -6.02
N TYR A 388 13.74 -5.66 -5.46
CA TYR A 388 14.35 -5.28 -4.19
C TYR A 388 14.87 -3.83 -4.23
N GLU A 389 15.69 -3.50 -5.22
CA GLU A 389 16.37 -2.20 -5.31
C GLU A 389 15.43 -1.04 -5.64
N PHE A 390 14.47 -1.24 -6.54
CA PHE A 390 13.67 -0.14 -7.11
C PHE A 390 12.24 -0.07 -6.62
N SER A 391 11.77 -1.02 -5.80
CA SER A 391 10.42 -0.93 -5.26
C SER A 391 10.24 0.33 -4.40
N PRO A 392 9.26 1.20 -4.72
CA PRO A 392 8.95 2.35 -3.87
C PRO A 392 8.24 1.93 -2.56
N CYS A 393 7.58 0.77 -2.58
CA CYS A 393 6.77 0.23 -1.50
C CYS A 393 7.54 -0.86 -0.72
N SER A 394 7.52 -0.80 0.62
CA SER A 394 8.15 -1.83 1.47
C SER A 394 7.49 -3.21 1.33
N THR A 395 6.18 -3.29 1.09
CA THR A 395 5.44 -4.55 0.90
C THR A 395 5.90 -5.33 -0.34
N CYS A 396 6.16 -4.63 -1.45
CA CYS A 396 6.71 -5.26 -2.65
C CYS A 396 8.17 -5.73 -2.43
N ARG A 397 8.97 -4.95 -1.68
CA ARG A 397 10.34 -5.37 -1.34
C ARG A 397 10.35 -6.58 -0.40
N ASN A 398 9.46 -6.61 0.60
CA ASN A 398 9.23 -7.77 1.48
C ASN A 398 8.99 -9.05 0.66
N ARG A 399 8.04 -9.00 -0.29
CA ARG A 399 7.74 -10.14 -1.19
C ARG A 399 8.98 -10.60 -1.96
N ALA A 400 9.78 -9.67 -2.49
CA ALA A 400 11.02 -10.02 -3.19
C ALA A 400 12.07 -10.66 -2.27
N VAL A 401 12.28 -10.13 -1.05
CA VAL A 401 13.19 -10.73 -0.07
C VAL A 401 12.74 -12.15 0.28
N LYS A 402 11.44 -12.34 0.52
CA LYS A 402 10.86 -13.66 0.78
C LYS A 402 11.14 -14.61 -0.39
N ALA A 403 10.84 -14.21 -1.63
CA ALA A 403 11.10 -15.02 -2.81
C ALA A 403 12.59 -15.35 -2.99
N LEU A 404 13.50 -14.41 -2.74
CA LEU A 404 14.96 -14.63 -2.79
C LEU A 404 15.43 -15.66 -1.76
N ILE A 405 14.83 -15.68 -0.57
CA ILE A 405 15.10 -16.67 0.48
C ILE A 405 14.54 -18.03 0.07
N ASP A 406 13.27 -18.07 -0.36
CA ASP A 406 12.59 -19.31 -0.76
C ASP A 406 13.31 -20.03 -1.92
N THR A 407 13.93 -19.27 -2.84
CA THR A 407 14.72 -19.84 -3.94
C THR A 407 16.18 -20.10 -3.60
N ASN A 408 16.62 -19.82 -2.36
CA ASN A 408 18.01 -19.91 -1.91
C ASN A 408 18.99 -19.16 -2.84
N THR A 409 18.59 -17.98 -3.33
CA THR A 409 19.39 -17.15 -4.24
C THR A 409 19.70 -15.76 -3.69
N ALA A 410 19.22 -15.43 -2.49
CA ALA A 410 19.49 -14.15 -1.85
C ALA A 410 21.00 -13.89 -1.72
N PRO A 411 21.53 -12.80 -2.31
CA PRO A 411 22.91 -12.40 -2.06
C PRO A 411 23.12 -12.07 -0.57
N ALA A 412 24.30 -12.37 -0.04
CA ALA A 412 24.62 -12.14 1.37
C ALA A 412 24.42 -10.68 1.80
N TRP A 413 24.70 -9.71 0.90
CA TRP A 413 24.52 -8.30 1.18
C TRP A 413 23.02 -7.91 1.29
N VAL A 414 22.14 -8.53 0.50
CA VAL A 414 20.69 -8.31 0.58
C VAL A 414 20.18 -8.79 1.93
N LEU A 415 20.61 -9.98 2.37
CA LEU A 415 20.25 -10.51 3.68
C LEU A 415 20.76 -9.61 4.81
N ALA A 416 22.04 -9.21 4.76
CA ALA A 416 22.64 -8.35 5.76
C ALA A 416 21.95 -6.97 5.86
N GLU A 417 21.53 -6.40 4.73
CA GLU A 417 20.76 -5.16 4.70
C GLU A 417 19.33 -5.34 5.22
N SER A 418 18.65 -6.41 4.78
CA SER A 418 17.26 -6.69 5.11
C SER A 418 17.02 -6.94 6.61
N LEU A 419 18.06 -7.24 7.39
CA LEU A 419 18.01 -7.26 8.86
C LEU A 419 17.65 -5.89 9.48
N PHE A 420 17.82 -4.82 8.72
CA PHE A 420 17.54 -3.43 9.12
C PHE A 420 16.44 -2.77 8.28
N ASP A 421 15.69 -3.53 7.48
CA ASP A 421 14.60 -2.99 6.66
C ASP A 421 13.55 -2.27 7.52
N ALA A 422 12.84 -1.29 6.98
CA ALA A 422 11.70 -0.67 7.63
C ALA A 422 10.60 -1.67 7.96
N ASP A 423 10.39 -2.65 7.08
CA ASP A 423 9.38 -3.68 7.25
C ASP A 423 9.78 -4.75 8.29
N PRO A 424 9.03 -4.91 9.40
CA PRO A 424 9.36 -5.86 10.46
C PRO A 424 9.31 -7.32 10.02
N GLU A 425 8.42 -7.66 9.09
CA GLU A 425 8.29 -9.02 8.58
C GLU A 425 9.49 -9.39 7.69
N THR A 426 10.00 -8.45 6.89
CA THR A 426 11.24 -8.60 6.13
C THR A 426 12.41 -8.94 7.06
N ARG A 427 12.55 -8.22 8.19
CA ARG A 427 13.57 -8.52 9.21
C ARG A 427 13.35 -9.91 9.82
N ALA A 428 12.10 -10.32 10.02
CA ALA A 428 11.75 -11.62 10.59
C ALA A 428 12.12 -12.78 9.65
N PHE A 429 11.82 -12.68 8.35
CA PHE A 429 12.20 -13.70 7.36
C PHE A 429 13.70 -13.98 7.36
N VAL A 430 14.52 -12.93 7.37
CA VAL A 430 15.98 -13.07 7.35
C VAL A 430 16.51 -13.68 8.64
N ARG A 431 15.98 -13.29 9.81
CA ARG A 431 16.37 -13.90 11.10
C ARG A 431 16.00 -15.39 11.17
N ALA A 432 14.85 -15.77 10.65
CA ALA A 432 14.44 -17.16 10.55
C ALA A 432 15.37 -17.95 9.61
N ALA A 433 15.70 -17.39 8.44
CA ALA A 433 16.62 -18.01 7.50
C ALA A 433 18.02 -18.25 8.10
N HIS A 434 18.56 -17.30 8.87
CA HIS A 434 19.83 -17.45 9.58
C HIS A 434 19.80 -18.47 10.73
N SER A 435 18.62 -18.76 11.28
CA SER A 435 18.47 -19.74 12.37
C SER A 435 18.39 -21.19 11.86
N CYS A 436 18.11 -21.37 10.57
CA CYS A 436 17.99 -22.68 9.91
C CYS A 436 19.25 -23.08 9.12
N SER A 437 20.18 -22.14 8.89
CA SER A 437 21.49 -22.35 8.27
C SER A 437 22.56 -22.62 9.31
#